data_AF-A0A819A4F6-F1
#
_entry.id   AF-A0A819A4F6-F1
#
_cell.length_a   1.000
_cell.length_b   1.000
_cell.length_c   1.000
_cell.angle_alpha   90.00
_cell.angle_beta   90.00
_cell.angle_gamma   90.00
#
_symmetry.space_group_name_H-M   'P 1'
#
loop_
_entity.id
_entity.type
_entity.pdbx_description
1 polymer ?
#
loop_
_entity_poly.entity_id
_entity_poly.type
_entity_poly.pdbx_seq_one_letter_code
_entity_poly.pdbx_strand_id
1 'polypeptide(L)'
;MPLYNQHVQYLIVNADSVRQAAAYGFGVMGMNGGPVYARACAESLPALFTLVSASDSRSVENNTATENAISAVTKILKFNNSCVDNIDKLHHIWLSWLPIYEDTEETPHVYGYLCDLIEQNNPVIVGQDQSNIPTIIKLFCGAFSKPSIEINSLVGQRMILILKHVQTILSIFQTCINVLTNEERQALTNALNSSVSTLTIS
;
A
#
# COMPACT_ATOMS: atom_id res chain seq x y z
N MET A 1 -17.83 -21.60 -17.56
CA MET A 1 -17.60 -20.42 -16.69
C MET A 1 -16.69 -20.89 -15.57
N PRO A 2 -15.43 -20.44 -15.50
CA PRO A 2 -14.55 -20.85 -14.41
C PRO A 2 -15.06 -20.30 -13.07
N LEU A 3 -14.87 -21.08 -12.00
CA LEU A 3 -15.45 -20.88 -10.65
C LEU A 3 -15.14 -19.51 -10.04
N TYR A 4 -14.05 -18.84 -10.43
CA TYR A 4 -13.64 -17.55 -9.87
C TYR A 4 -14.58 -16.38 -10.21
N ASN A 5 -15.36 -16.46 -11.30
CA ASN A 5 -16.35 -15.42 -11.63
C ASN A 5 -17.49 -15.35 -10.59
N GLN A 6 -17.75 -16.44 -9.87
CA GLN A 6 -18.72 -16.43 -8.77
C GLN A 6 -18.18 -15.67 -7.54
N HIS A 7 -16.85 -15.63 -7.35
CA HIS A 7 -16.25 -14.99 -6.19
C HIS A 7 -16.16 -13.47 -6.30
N VAL A 8 -16.11 -12.93 -7.53
CA VAL A 8 -16.17 -11.47 -7.75
C VAL A 8 -17.46 -10.87 -7.19
N GLN A 9 -18.57 -11.62 -7.22
CA GLN A 9 -19.86 -11.16 -6.67
C GLN A 9 -19.80 -10.95 -5.16
N TYR A 10 -18.93 -11.67 -4.44
CA TYR A 10 -18.75 -11.50 -3.00
C TYR A 10 -18.02 -10.20 -2.62
N LEU A 11 -17.38 -9.51 -3.57
CA LEU A 11 -16.79 -8.19 -3.33
C LEU A 11 -17.84 -7.07 -3.25
N ILE A 12 -19.07 -7.32 -3.70
CA ILE A 12 -20.13 -6.30 -3.81
C ILE A 12 -21.36 -6.60 -2.96
N VAL A 13 -21.30 -7.61 -2.09
CA VAL A 13 -22.41 -7.93 -1.17
C VAL A 13 -22.46 -6.96 0.01
N ASN A 14 -23.64 -6.79 0.60
CA ASN A 14 -23.84 -5.95 1.79
C ASN A 14 -23.49 -6.71 3.09
N ALA A 15 -22.26 -7.22 3.18
CA ALA A 15 -21.69 -7.85 4.36
C ALA A 15 -20.16 -7.64 4.36
N ASP A 16 -19.65 -6.90 5.35
CA ASP A 16 -18.24 -6.48 5.46
C ASP A 16 -17.28 -7.67 5.52
N SER A 17 -17.53 -8.63 6.41
CA SER A 17 -16.71 -9.83 6.58
C SER A 17 -16.61 -10.69 5.31
N VAL A 18 -17.68 -10.76 4.52
CA VAL A 18 -17.68 -11.48 3.24
C VAL A 18 -16.84 -10.74 2.20
N ARG A 19 -16.97 -9.41 2.14
CA ARG A 19 -16.14 -8.59 1.25
C ARG A 19 -14.66 -8.66 1.63
N GLN A 20 -14.34 -8.62 2.92
CA GLN A 20 -12.99 -8.77 3.43
C GLN A 20 -12.40 -10.12 3.02
N ALA A 21 -13.10 -11.23 3.28
CA ALA A 21 -12.64 -12.56 2.91
C ALA A 21 -12.44 -12.73 1.40
N ALA A 22 -13.33 -12.15 0.59
CA ALA A 22 -13.20 -12.15 -0.86
C ALA A 22 -11.98 -11.34 -1.33
N ALA A 23 -11.78 -10.13 -0.78
CA ALA A 23 -10.63 -9.28 -1.07
C ALA A 23 -9.31 -9.98 -0.71
N TYR A 24 -9.23 -10.54 0.50
CA TYR A 24 -8.09 -11.33 0.96
C TYR A 24 -7.78 -12.48 -0.02
N GLY A 25 -8.79 -13.25 -0.42
CA GLY A 25 -8.65 -14.36 -1.36
C GLY A 25 -8.07 -13.93 -2.72
N PHE A 26 -8.52 -12.80 -3.28
CA PHE A 26 -7.94 -12.26 -4.51
C PHE A 26 -6.50 -11.76 -4.31
N GLY A 27 -6.19 -11.18 -3.14
CA GLY A 27 -4.82 -10.81 -2.79
C GLY A 27 -3.88 -12.02 -2.72
N VAL A 28 -4.29 -13.10 -2.05
CA VAL A 28 -3.54 -14.36 -1.98
C VAL A 28 -3.40 -15.00 -3.37
N MET A 29 -4.45 -14.96 -4.19
CA MET A 29 -4.40 -15.43 -5.57
C MET A 29 -3.37 -14.64 -6.41
N GLY A 30 -3.34 -13.32 -6.27
CA GLY A 30 -2.33 -12.48 -6.91
C GLY A 30 -0.92 -12.81 -6.45
N MET A 31 -0.70 -12.97 -5.14
CA MET A 31 0.63 -13.20 -4.58
C MET A 31 1.17 -14.63 -4.82
N ASN A 32 0.32 -15.65 -4.69
CA ASN A 32 0.73 -17.06 -4.61
C ASN A 32 0.15 -17.96 -5.71
N GLY A 33 -0.85 -17.50 -6.48
CA GLY A 33 -1.53 -18.32 -7.49
C GLY A 33 -0.69 -18.58 -8.74
N GLY A 34 0.25 -17.69 -9.05
CA GLY A 34 1.09 -17.77 -10.24
C GLY A 34 0.37 -17.36 -11.54
N PRO A 35 1.03 -17.48 -12.70
CA PRO A 35 0.58 -16.88 -13.96
C PRO A 35 -0.77 -17.36 -14.49
N VAL A 36 -1.19 -18.59 -14.11
CA VAL A 36 -2.49 -19.14 -14.53
C VAL A 36 -3.68 -18.32 -14.02
N TYR A 37 -3.51 -17.59 -12.91
CA TYR A 37 -4.54 -16.72 -12.35
C TYR A 37 -4.44 -15.26 -12.81
N ALA A 38 -3.46 -14.89 -13.64
CA ALA A 38 -3.24 -13.50 -14.06
C ALA A 38 -4.50 -12.83 -14.61
N ARG A 39 -5.26 -13.54 -15.46
CA ARG A 39 -6.52 -13.05 -16.01
C ARG A 39 -7.60 -12.87 -14.95
N ALA A 40 -7.76 -13.84 -14.04
CA ALA A 40 -8.73 -13.75 -12.96
C ALA A 40 -8.42 -12.59 -12.00
N CYS A 41 -7.14 -12.36 -11.71
CA CYS A 41 -6.68 -11.20 -10.96
C CYS A 41 -6.98 -9.88 -11.67
N ALA A 42 -6.72 -9.79 -12.97
CA ALA A 42 -7.05 -8.59 -13.75
C ALA A 42 -8.57 -8.32 -13.80
N GLU A 43 -9.37 -9.37 -13.97
CA GLU A 43 -10.84 -9.30 -14.03
C GLU A 43 -11.47 -8.92 -12.68
N SER A 44 -10.79 -9.11 -11.54
CA SER A 44 -11.30 -8.74 -10.22
C SER A 44 -11.07 -7.27 -9.85
N LEU A 45 -10.13 -6.59 -10.51
CA LEU A 45 -9.77 -5.20 -10.21
C LEU A 45 -10.97 -4.24 -10.22
N PRO A 46 -11.90 -4.26 -11.21
CA PRO A 46 -13.04 -3.35 -11.19
C PRO A 46 -13.94 -3.48 -9.94
N ALA A 47 -14.10 -4.70 -9.42
CA ALA A 47 -14.89 -4.94 -8.22
C ALA A 47 -14.16 -4.47 -6.95
N LEU A 48 -12.84 -4.72 -6.86
CA LEU A 48 -12.00 -4.18 -5.79
C LEU A 48 -12.03 -2.64 -5.79
N PHE A 49 -11.96 -2.01 -6.96
CA PHE A 49 -12.05 -0.55 -7.11
C PHE A 49 -13.40 -0.01 -6.63
N THR A 50 -14.49 -0.72 -6.96
CA THR A 50 -15.84 -0.36 -6.51
C THR A 50 -15.94 -0.39 -4.99
N LEU A 51 -15.38 -1.43 -4.36
CA LEU A 51 -15.34 -1.56 -2.91
C LEU A 51 -14.57 -0.39 -2.26
N VAL A 52 -13.37 -0.08 -2.77
CA VAL A 52 -12.54 1.02 -2.23
C VAL A 52 -13.17 2.40 -2.47
N SER A 53 -13.92 2.56 -3.56
CA SER A 53 -14.55 3.85 -3.93
C SER A 53 -15.94 4.06 -3.34
N ALA A 54 -16.45 3.12 -2.53
CA ALA A 54 -17.75 3.28 -1.88
C ALA A 54 -17.72 4.48 -0.92
N SER A 55 -18.83 5.23 -0.84
CA SER A 55 -18.91 6.47 -0.04
C SER A 55 -18.68 6.26 1.45
N ASP A 56 -18.99 5.07 1.95
CA ASP A 56 -18.84 4.61 3.33
C ASP A 56 -17.67 3.63 3.50
N SER A 57 -16.81 3.47 2.49
CA SER A 57 -15.68 2.53 2.50
C SER A 57 -14.73 2.71 3.69
N ARG A 58 -14.60 3.95 4.18
CA ARG A 58 -13.75 4.34 5.31
C ARG A 58 -14.50 4.48 6.64
N SER A 59 -15.74 3.98 6.74
CA SER A 59 -16.43 3.88 8.04
C SER A 59 -15.78 2.82 8.93
N VAL A 60 -16.01 2.88 10.24
CA VAL A 60 -15.45 1.92 11.21
C VAL A 60 -15.83 0.47 10.87
N GLU A 61 -17.03 0.27 10.32
CA GLU A 61 -17.56 -1.04 9.95
C GLU A 61 -16.94 -1.57 8.65
N ASN A 62 -16.57 -0.69 7.72
CA ASN A 62 -16.15 -1.08 6.37
C ASN A 62 -14.63 -0.98 6.15
N ASN A 63 -13.91 -0.23 6.99
CA ASN A 63 -12.52 0.12 6.70
C ASN A 63 -11.62 -1.12 6.61
N THR A 64 -11.79 -2.14 7.45
CA THR A 64 -11.01 -3.39 7.35
C THR A 64 -11.16 -4.08 5.99
N ALA A 65 -12.39 -4.17 5.46
CA ALA A 65 -12.63 -4.73 4.13
C ALA A 65 -12.02 -3.87 3.03
N THR A 66 -12.07 -2.55 3.18
CA THR A 66 -11.45 -1.58 2.27
C THR A 66 -9.93 -1.69 2.25
N GLU A 67 -9.28 -1.78 3.41
CA GLU A 67 -7.83 -1.96 3.50
C GLU A 67 -7.39 -3.30 2.90
N ASN A 68 -8.16 -4.37 3.13
CA ASN A 68 -7.94 -5.66 2.47
C ASN A 68 -8.06 -5.55 0.94
N ALA A 69 -9.02 -4.78 0.42
CA ALA A 69 -9.15 -4.57 -1.02
C ALA A 69 -7.99 -3.76 -1.60
N ILE A 70 -7.52 -2.72 -0.91
CA ILE A 70 -6.32 -1.95 -1.28
C ILE A 70 -5.10 -2.88 -1.31
N SER A 71 -4.94 -3.74 -0.31
CA SER A 71 -3.86 -4.72 -0.28
C SER A 71 -3.99 -5.80 -1.36
N ALA A 72 -5.21 -6.25 -1.67
CA ALA A 72 -5.44 -7.18 -2.77
C ALA A 72 -5.00 -6.59 -4.12
N VAL A 73 -5.37 -5.33 -4.40
CA VAL A 73 -4.88 -4.61 -5.58
C VAL A 73 -3.35 -4.52 -5.56
N THR A 74 -2.76 -4.20 -4.41
CA THR A 74 -1.29 -4.14 -4.23
C THR A 74 -0.64 -5.48 -4.61
N LYS A 75 -1.13 -6.59 -4.06
CA LYS A 75 -0.61 -7.94 -4.32
C LYS A 75 -0.75 -8.33 -5.80
N ILE A 76 -1.87 -7.98 -6.45
CA ILE A 76 -2.07 -8.20 -7.88
C ILE A 76 -1.07 -7.38 -8.72
N LEU A 77 -0.96 -6.08 -8.46
CA LEU A 77 -0.05 -5.20 -9.19
C LEU A 77 1.43 -5.56 -9.00
N LYS A 78 1.80 -6.08 -7.83
CA LYS A 78 3.16 -6.50 -7.52
C LYS A 78 3.52 -7.86 -8.12
N PHE A 79 2.64 -8.85 -8.00
CA PHE A 79 3.00 -10.26 -8.25
C PHE A 79 2.33 -10.88 -9.49
N ASN A 80 1.21 -10.33 -9.97
CA ASN A 80 0.44 -10.96 -11.05
C ASN A 80 -0.23 -9.96 -11.99
N ASN A 81 0.57 -9.02 -12.51
CA ASN A 81 0.10 -7.91 -13.32
C ASN A 81 0.17 -8.16 -14.84
N SER A 82 0.56 -9.36 -15.29
CA SER A 82 0.80 -9.65 -16.72
C SER A 82 -0.43 -9.52 -17.63
N CYS A 83 -1.64 -9.58 -17.07
CA CYS A 83 -2.90 -9.35 -17.77
C CYS A 83 -3.56 -8.02 -17.38
N VAL A 84 -2.85 -7.13 -16.67
CA VAL A 84 -3.39 -5.85 -16.18
C VAL A 84 -2.93 -4.73 -17.10
N ASP A 85 -3.91 -4.03 -17.69
CA ASP A 85 -3.66 -2.90 -18.56
C ASP A 85 -3.46 -1.59 -17.77
N ASN A 86 -2.71 -0.64 -18.34
CA ASN A 86 -2.54 0.73 -17.84
C ASN A 86 -2.02 0.83 -16.39
N ILE A 87 -0.95 0.09 -16.07
CA ILE A 87 -0.34 0.04 -14.73
C ILE A 87 -0.07 1.43 -14.14
N ASP A 88 0.48 2.36 -14.94
CA ASP A 88 0.76 3.73 -14.48
C ASP A 88 -0.50 4.46 -13.97
N LYS A 89 -1.63 4.29 -14.65
CA LYS A 89 -2.92 4.86 -14.20
C LYS A 89 -3.36 4.20 -12.90
N LEU A 90 -3.17 2.89 -12.76
CA LEU A 90 -3.54 2.16 -11.56
C LEU A 90 -2.64 2.56 -10.37
N HIS A 91 -1.35 2.80 -10.59
CA HIS A 91 -0.45 3.34 -9.56
C HIS A 91 -0.90 4.70 -9.04
N HIS A 92 -1.32 5.60 -9.93
CA HIS A 92 -1.84 6.91 -9.53
C HIS A 92 -3.09 6.78 -8.66
N ILE A 93 -4.06 5.95 -9.07
CA ILE A 93 -5.29 5.73 -8.32
C ILE A 93 -5.00 5.04 -6.99
N TRP A 94 -4.17 3.99 -7.00
CA TRP A 94 -3.80 3.24 -5.81
C TRP A 94 -3.10 4.11 -4.77
N LEU A 95 -2.20 5.00 -5.18
CA LEU A 95 -1.53 5.94 -4.28
C LEU A 95 -2.53 6.87 -3.58
N SER A 96 -3.60 7.28 -4.29
CA SER A 96 -4.64 8.15 -3.73
C SER A 96 -5.49 7.49 -2.64
N TRP A 97 -5.47 6.16 -2.55
CA TRP A 97 -6.18 5.43 -1.51
C TRP A 97 -5.42 5.35 -0.21
N LEU A 98 -4.11 5.63 -0.20
CA LEU A 98 -3.32 5.61 1.03
C LEU A 98 -3.65 6.83 1.90
N PRO A 99 -3.58 6.69 3.24
CA PRO A 99 -2.99 5.59 4.00
C PRO A 99 -3.92 4.39 4.29
N ILE A 100 -3.31 3.30 4.78
CA ILE A 100 -3.98 2.23 5.52
C ILE A 100 -3.24 1.98 6.85
N TYR A 101 -3.96 1.53 7.90
CA TYR A 101 -3.41 1.42 9.25
C TYR A 101 -3.95 0.25 10.10
N GLU A 102 -5.18 -0.19 9.86
CA GLU A 102 -5.91 -1.04 10.81
C GLU A 102 -5.55 -2.52 10.65
N ASP A 103 -5.36 -2.98 9.42
CA ASP A 103 -4.98 -4.36 9.15
C ASP A 103 -3.45 -4.52 9.09
N THR A 104 -2.84 -4.86 10.23
CA THR A 104 -1.39 -5.01 10.37
C THR A 104 -0.81 -6.24 9.67
N GLU A 105 -1.64 -7.18 9.21
CA GLU A 105 -1.20 -8.27 8.33
C GLU A 105 -1.08 -7.77 6.88
N GLU A 106 -1.92 -6.82 6.49
CA GLU A 106 -1.99 -6.29 5.13
C GLU A 106 -1.13 -5.04 4.91
N THR A 107 -0.95 -4.19 5.92
CA THR A 107 -0.12 -2.96 5.83
C THR A 107 1.30 -3.22 5.30
N PRO A 108 2.04 -4.28 5.69
CA PRO A 108 3.42 -4.46 5.21
C PRO A 108 3.47 -4.75 3.71
N HIS A 109 2.43 -5.37 3.13
CA HIS A 109 2.36 -5.58 1.69
C HIS A 109 2.23 -4.27 0.93
N VAL A 110 1.37 -3.36 1.42
CA VAL A 110 1.10 -2.05 0.81
C VAL A 110 2.31 -1.12 0.92
N TYR A 111 2.83 -0.91 2.13
CA TYR A 111 4.02 -0.05 2.31
C TYR A 111 5.28 -0.67 1.70
N GLY A 112 5.39 -2.00 1.69
CA GLY A 112 6.48 -2.71 1.01
C GLY A 112 6.46 -2.50 -0.50
N TYR A 113 5.28 -2.50 -1.14
CA TYR A 113 5.15 -2.19 -2.56
C TYR A 113 5.41 -0.71 -2.85
N LEU A 114 4.96 0.20 -1.97
CA LEU A 114 5.30 1.61 -2.07
C LEU A 114 6.82 1.83 -2.06
N CYS A 115 7.54 1.13 -1.17
CA CYS A 115 9.00 1.15 -1.15
C CYS A 115 9.59 0.63 -2.47
N ASP A 116 9.08 -0.48 -3.03
CA ASP A 116 9.56 -1.02 -4.31
C ASP A 116 9.48 0.04 -5.42
N LEU A 117 8.34 0.74 -5.51
CA LEU A 117 8.10 1.73 -6.56
C LEU A 117 8.97 2.99 -6.38
N ILE A 118 9.24 3.41 -5.14
CA ILE A 118 10.14 4.54 -4.86
C ILE A 118 11.59 4.17 -5.20
N GLU A 119 12.05 2.98 -4.78
CA GLU A 119 13.40 2.49 -5.05
C GLU A 119 13.65 2.29 -6.56
N GLN A 120 12.60 1.97 -7.32
CA GLN A 120 12.62 1.90 -8.79
C GLN A 120 12.50 3.28 -9.46
N ASN A 121 12.39 4.37 -8.70
CA ASN A 121 12.15 5.72 -9.18
C ASN A 121 10.94 5.80 -10.14
N ASN A 122 9.84 5.12 -9.80
CA ASN A 122 8.63 5.11 -10.61
C ASN A 122 8.08 6.55 -10.75
N PRO A 123 7.95 7.08 -11.99
CA PRO A 123 7.64 8.48 -12.21
C PRO A 123 6.23 8.89 -11.74
N VAL A 124 5.28 7.95 -11.71
CA VAL A 124 3.93 8.20 -11.21
C VAL A 124 3.93 8.32 -9.69
N ILE A 125 4.67 7.44 -9.01
CA ILE A 125 4.73 7.43 -7.55
C ILE A 125 5.56 8.59 -7.01
N VAL A 126 6.76 8.80 -7.54
CA VAL A 126 7.65 9.89 -7.12
C VAL A 126 7.09 11.25 -7.54
N GLY A 127 6.38 11.30 -8.67
CA GLY A 127 5.86 12.52 -9.26
C GLY A 127 6.94 13.33 -9.97
N GLN A 128 6.50 14.25 -10.84
CA GLN A 128 7.40 15.18 -11.49
C GLN A 128 8.11 16.03 -10.43
N ASP A 129 9.42 16.19 -10.56
CA ASP A 129 10.26 16.92 -9.60
C ASP A 129 10.07 16.47 -8.14
N GLN A 130 9.77 15.18 -7.94
CA GLN A 130 9.58 14.57 -6.61
C GLN A 130 8.38 15.16 -5.84
N SER A 131 7.36 15.66 -6.56
CA SER A 131 6.19 16.33 -5.98
C SER A 131 5.41 15.50 -4.97
N ASN A 132 5.45 14.16 -5.07
CA ASN A 132 4.69 13.27 -4.20
C ASN A 132 5.49 12.84 -2.96
N ILE A 133 6.81 13.05 -2.95
CA ILE A 133 7.69 12.61 -1.84
C ILE A 133 7.25 13.19 -0.50
N PRO A 134 6.92 14.49 -0.35
CA PRO A 134 6.45 15.01 0.93
C PRO A 134 5.22 14.29 1.49
N THR A 135 4.25 13.97 0.63
CA THR A 135 3.05 13.21 1.01
C THR A 135 3.40 11.77 1.38
N ILE A 136 4.29 11.11 0.63
CA ILE A 136 4.75 9.76 0.93
C ILE A 136 5.47 9.69 2.27
N ILE A 137 6.35 10.66 2.57
CA ILE A 137 7.01 10.74 3.87
C ILE A 137 5.99 10.91 4.99
N LYS A 138 4.94 11.71 4.77
CA LYS A 138 3.82 11.79 5.71
C LYS A 138 3.12 10.45 5.93
N LEU A 139 2.90 9.66 4.88
CA LEU A 139 2.34 8.31 5.01
C LEU A 139 3.24 7.41 5.89
N PHE A 140 4.55 7.43 5.68
CA PHE A 140 5.49 6.64 6.48
C PHE A 140 5.48 7.05 7.96
N CYS A 141 5.50 8.36 8.24
CA CYS A 141 5.41 8.87 9.59
C CYS A 141 4.09 8.50 10.27
N GLY A 142 2.98 8.58 9.54
CA GLY A 142 1.66 8.15 10.01
C GLY A 142 1.62 6.65 10.32
N ALA A 143 2.26 5.82 9.48
CA ALA A 143 2.31 4.38 9.68
C ALA A 143 3.08 3.99 10.94
N PHE A 144 4.18 4.70 11.23
CA PHE A 144 4.95 4.54 12.46
C PHE A 144 4.26 5.12 13.70
N SER A 145 3.53 6.24 13.57
CA SER A 145 2.83 6.86 14.69
C SER A 145 1.60 6.07 15.14
N LYS A 146 0.94 5.37 14.22
CA LYS A 146 -0.21 4.47 14.47
C LYS A 146 0.17 3.00 14.67
N PRO A 147 1.38 2.74 15.15
CA PRO A 147 2.15 1.48 15.03
C PRO A 147 1.68 0.43 13.99
N SER A 148 1.27 0.84 12.79
CA SER A 148 0.79 -0.08 11.75
C SER A 148 1.92 -0.80 11.01
N ILE A 149 3.15 -0.28 11.14
CA ILE A 149 4.39 -0.90 10.67
C ILE A 149 5.41 -0.83 11.80
N GLU A 150 6.01 -1.97 12.15
CA GLU A 150 7.09 -2.00 13.14
C GLU A 150 8.39 -1.45 12.54
N ILE A 151 9.09 -0.59 13.29
CA ILE A 151 10.38 0.00 12.90
C ILE A 151 11.42 -1.07 12.53
N ASN A 152 11.45 -2.20 13.24
CA ASN A 152 12.45 -3.26 13.03
C ASN A 152 12.04 -4.29 11.98
N SER A 153 10.83 -4.20 11.42
CA SER A 153 10.40 -5.08 10.32
C SER A 153 11.20 -4.79 9.05
N LEU A 154 11.26 -5.75 8.13
CA LEU A 154 11.90 -5.57 6.82
C LEU A 154 11.38 -4.31 6.09
N VAL A 155 10.05 -4.11 6.11
CA VAL A 155 9.40 -2.96 5.47
C VAL A 155 9.71 -1.67 6.21
N GLY A 156 9.64 -1.66 7.54
CA GLY A 156 10.00 -0.51 8.37
C GLY A 156 11.43 -0.04 8.12
N GLN A 157 12.38 -0.98 8.02
CA GLN A 157 13.78 -0.68 7.71
C GLN A 157 13.95 -0.06 6.32
N ARG A 158 13.21 -0.54 5.30
CA ARG A 158 13.20 0.08 3.97
C ARG A 158 12.62 1.50 3.97
N MET A 159 11.52 1.72 4.69
CA MET A 159 10.95 3.05 4.88
C MET A 159 11.96 4.00 5.54
N ILE A 160 12.71 3.53 6.55
CA ILE A 160 13.77 4.31 7.22
C ILE A 160 14.91 4.67 6.27
N LEU A 161 15.32 3.74 5.40
CA LEU A 161 16.35 4.02 4.39
C LEU A 161 15.89 5.12 3.42
N ILE A 162 14.64 5.06 2.97
CA ILE A 162 14.05 6.11 2.12
C ILE A 162 13.99 7.44 2.89
N LEU A 163 13.55 7.45 4.16
CA LEU A 163 13.54 8.65 5.00
C LEU A 163 14.93 9.27 5.15
N LYS A 164 15.95 8.45 5.42
CA LYS A 164 17.35 8.88 5.52
C LYS A 164 17.87 9.43 4.19
N HIS A 165 17.49 8.83 3.07
CA HIS A 165 17.82 9.36 1.76
C HIS A 165 17.20 10.75 1.54
N VAL A 166 15.90 10.92 1.79
CA VAL A 166 15.21 12.21 1.66
C VAL A 166 15.80 13.26 2.60
N GLN A 167 16.26 12.88 3.80
CA GLN A 167 16.94 13.78 4.74
C GLN A 167 18.21 14.41 4.12
N THR A 168 18.89 13.73 3.20
CA THR A 168 20.06 14.30 2.49
C THR A 168 19.69 15.37 1.46
N ILE A 169 18.41 15.46 1.07
CA ILE A 169 17.88 16.42 0.11
C ILE A 169 17.17 17.55 0.86
N LEU A 170 17.94 18.54 1.35
CA LEU A 170 17.47 19.57 2.28
C LEU A 170 16.15 20.26 1.87
N SER A 171 16.00 20.65 0.60
CA SER A 171 14.82 21.36 0.10
C SER A 171 13.54 20.52 0.21
N ILE A 172 13.63 19.23 -0.14
CA ILE A 172 12.51 18.30 -0.05
C ILE A 172 12.23 17.96 1.40
N PHE A 173 13.27 17.70 2.20
CA PHE A 173 13.12 17.39 3.61
C PHE A 173 12.41 18.52 4.37
N GLN A 174 12.76 19.79 4.11
CA GLN A 174 12.06 20.94 4.70
C GLN A 174 10.56 20.95 4.32
N THR A 175 10.24 20.68 3.06
CA THR A 175 8.84 20.56 2.61
C THR A 175 8.11 19.42 3.32
N CYS A 176 8.78 18.28 3.54
CA CYS A 176 8.23 17.16 4.29
C CYS A 176 7.88 17.59 5.72
N ILE A 177 8.81 18.20 6.46
CA ILE A 177 8.59 18.62 7.86
C ILE A 177 7.39 19.58 7.99
N ASN A 178 7.16 20.43 7.00
CA ASN A 178 6.07 21.40 7.00
C ASN A 178 4.68 20.76 6.89
N VAL A 179 4.56 19.58 6.27
CA VAL A 179 3.26 18.88 6.11
C VAL A 179 2.93 17.91 7.25
N LEU A 180 3.89 17.65 8.15
CA LEU A 180 3.73 16.71 9.26
C LEU A 180 3.07 17.34 10.50
N THR A 181 2.22 16.56 11.17
CA THR A 181 1.73 16.85 12.52
C THR A 181 2.83 16.67 13.57
N ASN A 182 2.58 17.09 14.82
CA ASN A 182 3.53 16.90 15.92
C ASN A 182 3.81 15.40 16.19
N GLU A 183 2.77 14.56 16.13
CA GLU A 183 2.89 13.11 16.30
C GLU A 183 3.71 12.48 15.17
N GLU A 184 3.47 12.89 13.92
CA GLU A 184 4.22 12.43 12.75
C GLU A 184 5.70 12.89 12.81
N ARG A 185 5.98 14.11 13.31
CA ARG A 185 7.36 14.60 13.52
C ARG A 185 8.09 13.80 14.61
N GLN A 186 7.40 13.42 15.67
CA GLN A 186 7.97 12.56 16.70
C GLN A 186 8.29 11.18 16.14
N ALA A 187 7.37 10.60 15.36
CA ALA A 187 7.59 9.32 14.68
C ALA A 187 8.77 9.38 13.71
N LEU A 188 8.88 10.46 12.91
CA LEU A 188 10.02 10.71 12.04
C LEU A 188 11.35 10.73 12.82
N THR A 189 11.39 11.46 13.93
CA THR A 189 12.59 11.58 14.77
C THR A 189 12.99 10.23 15.34
N ASN A 190 12.03 9.47 15.87
CA ASN A 190 12.26 8.12 16.40
C ASN A 190 12.78 7.17 15.30
N ALA A 191 12.17 7.21 14.11
CA ALA A 191 12.57 6.38 12.98
C ALA A 191 13.99 6.70 12.48
N LEU A 192 14.34 7.99 12.35
CA LEU A 192 15.69 8.41 11.91
C LEU A 192 16.78 8.07 12.92
N ASN A 193 16.47 8.13 14.22
CA ASN A 193 17.38 7.77 15.31
C ASN A 193 17.52 6.25 15.51
N SER A 194 16.66 5.44 14.89
CA SER A 194 16.77 3.99 14.95
C SER A 194 17.96 3.49 14.13
N SER A 195 18.63 2.47 14.67
CA SER A 195 19.70 1.74 13.96
C SER A 195 19.10 1.01 12.77
N VAL A 196 19.77 1.10 11.60
CA VAL A 196 19.42 0.20 10.49
C VAL A 196 19.96 -1.17 10.85
N SER A 197 19.08 -2.15 11.07
CA SER A 197 19.52 -3.54 11.27
C SER A 197 20.10 -4.04 9.94
N THR A 198 21.38 -4.40 9.92
CA THR A 198 21.97 -5.16 8.80
C THR A 198 21.29 -6.52 8.76
N LEU A 199 20.21 -6.63 7.98
CA LEU A 199 19.62 -7.91 7.62
C LEU A 199 20.61 -8.62 6.70
N THR A 200 21.43 -9.50 7.27
CA THR A 200 22.18 -10.49 6.51
C THR A 200 21.18 -11.34 5.75
N ILE A 201 21.16 -11.17 4.43
CA ILE A 201 20.46 -12.06 3.52
C ILE A 201 21.17 -13.42 3.63
N SER A 202 20.51 -14.37 4.30
CA SER A 202 20.89 -15.79 4.33
C SER A 202 20.17 -16.54 3.23
#